data_AF-A0A945YQ41-F1
#
_entry.id   AF-A0A945YQ41-F1
#
_cell.length_a   1.000
_cell.length_b   1.000
_cell.length_c   1.000
_cell.angle_alpha   90.00
_cell.angle_beta   90.00
_cell.angle_gamma   90.00
#
_symmetry.space_group_name_H-M   'P 1'
#
loop_
_entity.id
_entity.type
_entity.pdbx_description
1 polymer ?
#
loop_
_entity_poly.entity_id
_entity_poly.type
_entity_poly.pdbx_seq_one_letter_code
_entity_poly.pdbx_strand_id
1 'polypeptide(L)'
;MNTEIFNKAANPVLIFWMIMGLAGFFILPWYGVEDFFLFEWLTDGYPFDTDYAPAGFLLLQKEKIWLAPLIFPLFAPFIVFRKAKTEPLYGKVLILAGAIGFSWLMIQGFSIGIRGWNFEWAKLLFGDLEDRQYGMGYGALIVASSFLFIFTQGIAARGAINGDVFVVSSILGVVSIVTIFVFFPIAKMLTAAFITESGNYSAIVFASKFFDDRLWGLGCLWGGRCGVAWNSLFLAVLVGLITTILGLIFALVVTRSGFRYKKLLRTLTVLPIITPPFVIGLALILLFGLSGSVTTLIADIFGTQPTRWLYGMPGILIAQTLAFTPIAFLVLIGVVEGVSPSMEEAAQTLRASKWQVFKTVSLPLMRPGLA
;
A
#
# COMPACT_ATOMS: atom_id res chain seq x y z
N MET A 1 -4.72 32.57 41.65
CA MET A 1 -6.14 32.59 41.24
C MET A 1 -6.33 33.44 39.96
N ASN A 2 -5.48 33.29 38.93
CA ASN A 2 -5.60 34.06 37.69
C ASN A 2 -5.02 33.33 36.44
N THR A 3 -4.86 32.01 36.50
CA THR A 3 -4.42 31.16 35.38
C THR A 3 -5.55 30.34 34.76
N GLU A 4 -6.74 30.29 35.37
CA GLU A 4 -7.87 29.50 34.83
C GLU A 4 -8.72 30.24 33.79
N ILE A 5 -8.63 31.57 33.71
CA ILE A 5 -9.51 32.37 32.84
C ILE A 5 -9.07 32.32 31.36
N PHE A 6 -7.78 32.08 31.08
CA PHE A 6 -7.25 31.97 29.71
C PHE A 6 -7.44 30.60 29.05
N ASN A 7 -7.92 29.58 29.76
CA ASN A 7 -8.03 28.21 29.24
C ASN A 7 -9.40 27.90 28.58
N LYS A 8 -10.22 28.93 28.32
CA LYS A 8 -11.53 28.83 27.66
C LYS A 8 -11.48 29.13 26.15
N ALA A 9 -10.32 29.45 25.60
CA ALA A 9 -10.18 29.66 24.16
C ALA A 9 -10.31 28.31 23.43
N ALA A 10 -11.24 28.23 22.48
CA ALA A 10 -11.41 27.08 21.62
C ALA A 10 -10.11 26.77 20.87
N ASN A 11 -9.73 25.49 20.78
CA ASN A 11 -8.50 25.07 20.12
C ASN A 11 -8.50 25.53 18.64
N PRO A 12 -7.56 26.40 18.20
CA PRO A 12 -7.58 26.95 16.84
C PRO A 12 -7.53 25.86 15.76
N VAL A 13 -6.89 24.73 16.05
CA VAL A 13 -6.83 23.58 15.14
C VAL A 13 -8.20 22.91 15.01
N LEU A 14 -8.97 22.81 16.10
CA LEU A 14 -10.34 22.30 16.05
C LEU A 14 -11.24 23.21 15.20
N ILE A 15 -11.16 24.52 15.44
CA ILE A 15 -11.95 25.52 14.72
C ILE A 15 -11.67 25.44 13.22
N PHE A 16 -10.39 25.39 12.83
CA PHE A 16 -9.99 25.26 11.45
C PHE A 16 -10.63 24.05 10.78
N TRP A 17 -10.54 22.86 11.40
CA TRP A 17 -11.10 21.64 10.82
C TRP A 17 -12.63 21.62 10.80
N MET A 18 -13.29 22.24 11.77
CA MET A 18 -14.75 22.43 11.75
C MET A 18 -15.19 23.33 10.58
N ILE A 19 -14.49 24.45 10.36
CA ILE A 19 -14.76 25.37 9.24
C ILE A 19 -14.50 24.67 7.92
N MET A 20 -13.36 23.99 7.78
CA MET A 20 -13.03 23.25 6.57
C MET A 20 -14.05 22.15 6.28
N GLY A 21 -14.50 21.41 7.29
CA GLY A 21 -15.56 20.42 7.13
C GLY A 21 -16.88 21.04 6.64
N LEU A 22 -17.31 22.15 7.23
CA LEU A 22 -18.52 22.85 6.78
C LEU A 22 -18.36 23.43 5.36
N ALA A 23 -17.21 24.01 5.04
CA ALA A 23 -16.91 24.51 3.70
C ALA A 23 -16.92 23.37 2.66
N GLY A 24 -16.32 22.22 2.98
CA GLY A 24 -16.36 21.04 2.11
C GLY A 24 -17.77 20.51 1.89
N PHE A 25 -18.65 20.59 2.90
CA PHE A 25 -20.02 20.09 2.81
C PHE A 25 -20.98 21.05 2.09
N PHE A 26 -20.83 22.36 2.26
CA PHE A 26 -21.78 23.37 1.78
C PHE A 26 -21.29 24.21 0.60
N ILE A 27 -20.00 24.25 0.30
CA ILE A 27 -19.41 25.15 -0.71
C ILE A 27 -18.78 24.37 -1.87
N LEU A 28 -18.12 23.24 -1.59
CA LEU A 28 -17.37 22.54 -2.63
C LEU A 28 -18.18 21.41 -3.27
N PRO A 29 -17.97 21.14 -4.57
CA PRO A 29 -18.58 20.01 -5.26
C PRO A 29 -18.33 18.70 -4.50
N TRP A 30 -19.41 17.97 -4.22
CA TRP A 30 -19.32 16.72 -3.48
C TRP A 30 -18.76 15.57 -4.32
N TYR A 31 -19.11 15.56 -5.60
CA TYR A 31 -18.66 14.58 -6.60
C TYR A 31 -17.56 15.17 -7.49
N GLY A 32 -16.82 14.28 -8.15
CA GLY A 32 -15.67 14.59 -8.98
C GLY A 32 -16.09 15.27 -10.28
N VAL A 33 -15.42 16.38 -10.57
CA VAL A 33 -15.63 17.21 -11.77
C VAL A 33 -14.47 16.98 -12.72
N GLU A 34 -14.74 16.71 -14.01
CA GLU A 34 -13.73 16.34 -15.01
C GLU A 34 -12.66 17.45 -15.21
N ASP A 35 -13.01 18.72 -14.98
CA ASP A 35 -12.10 19.87 -15.10
C ASP A 35 -12.22 20.86 -13.92
N PHE A 36 -12.06 20.38 -12.69
CA PHE A 36 -12.22 21.20 -11.48
C PHE A 36 -11.43 22.52 -11.48
N PHE A 37 -10.22 22.55 -12.05
CA PHE A 37 -9.34 23.73 -12.06
C PHE A 37 -9.69 24.75 -13.15
N LEU A 38 -10.59 24.42 -14.09
CA LEU A 38 -11.10 25.38 -15.07
C LEU A 38 -12.24 26.24 -14.50
N PHE A 39 -12.70 25.93 -13.28
CA PHE A 39 -13.75 26.68 -12.55
C PHE A 39 -15.08 26.84 -13.32
N GLU A 40 -15.28 26.09 -14.40
CA GLU A 40 -16.54 26.09 -15.19
C GLU A 40 -17.74 25.69 -14.34
N TRP A 41 -17.52 24.77 -13.39
CA TRP A 41 -18.51 24.36 -12.39
C TRP A 41 -19.08 25.53 -11.58
N LEU A 42 -18.38 26.66 -11.45
CA LEU A 42 -18.87 27.83 -10.73
C LEU A 42 -19.87 28.66 -11.56
N THR A 43 -19.75 28.58 -12.89
CA THR A 43 -20.60 29.31 -13.84
C THR A 43 -21.72 28.46 -14.42
N ASP A 44 -21.56 27.13 -14.40
CA ASP A 44 -22.48 26.17 -14.97
C ASP A 44 -23.45 25.62 -13.90
N GLY A 45 -24.42 26.45 -13.50
CA GLY A 45 -25.53 26.01 -12.65
C GLY A 45 -25.24 25.82 -11.15
N TYR A 46 -24.04 26.12 -10.65
CA TYR A 46 -23.74 26.11 -9.22
C TYR A 46 -24.57 27.13 -8.43
N PRO A 47 -25.07 26.80 -7.21
CA PRO A 47 -24.87 25.56 -6.46
C PRO A 47 -25.99 24.51 -6.64
N PHE A 48 -26.89 24.69 -7.61
CA PHE A 48 -28.11 23.88 -7.72
C PHE A 48 -28.00 22.72 -8.71
N ASP A 49 -27.06 22.76 -9.65
CA ASP A 49 -26.83 21.66 -10.58
C ASP A 49 -26.36 20.39 -9.84
N THR A 50 -26.99 19.25 -10.12
CA THR A 50 -26.78 17.96 -9.44
C THR A 50 -25.37 17.38 -9.62
N ASP A 51 -24.68 17.80 -10.69
CA ASP A 51 -23.34 17.36 -11.03
C ASP A 51 -22.26 18.14 -10.26
N TYR A 52 -22.52 19.43 -9.98
CA TYR A 52 -21.59 20.34 -9.31
C TYR A 52 -21.99 20.72 -7.88
N ALA A 53 -23.19 20.33 -7.44
CA ALA A 53 -23.73 20.76 -6.16
C ALA A 53 -22.92 20.24 -4.97
N PRO A 54 -22.73 21.08 -3.93
CA PRO A 54 -22.26 20.64 -2.63
C PRO A 54 -23.26 19.68 -1.97
N ALA A 55 -22.79 18.84 -1.04
CA ALA A 55 -23.63 17.87 -0.34
C ALA A 55 -24.84 18.51 0.37
N GLY A 56 -24.65 19.69 0.96
CA GLY A 56 -25.75 20.42 1.58
C GLY A 56 -26.87 20.79 0.61
N PHE A 57 -26.51 21.19 -0.62
CA PHE A 57 -27.49 21.56 -1.64
C PHE A 57 -28.17 20.35 -2.26
N LEU A 58 -27.44 19.25 -2.48
CA LEU A 58 -28.02 17.97 -2.91
C LEU A 58 -29.11 17.51 -1.93
N LEU A 59 -28.85 17.60 -0.63
CA LEU A 59 -29.83 17.26 0.40
C LEU A 59 -31.05 18.19 0.42
N LEU A 60 -30.86 19.49 0.17
CA LEU A 60 -31.97 20.44 0.08
C LEU A 60 -32.90 20.14 -1.10
N GLN A 61 -32.34 19.63 -2.20
CA GLN A 61 -33.08 19.19 -3.38
C GLN A 61 -33.72 17.81 -3.20
N LYS A 62 -33.55 17.18 -2.03
CA LYS A 62 -33.93 15.79 -1.73
C LYS A 62 -33.25 14.76 -2.63
N GLU A 63 -32.14 15.15 -3.23
CA GLU A 63 -31.28 14.23 -3.95
C GLU A 63 -30.25 13.63 -3.01
N LYS A 64 -29.88 12.37 -3.25
CA LYS A 64 -28.76 11.72 -2.58
C LYS A 64 -28.89 11.74 -1.05
N ILE A 65 -30.08 11.37 -0.56
CA ILE A 65 -30.51 11.41 0.86
C ILE A 65 -29.54 10.68 1.80
N TRP A 66 -28.80 9.69 1.30
CA TRP A 66 -27.78 8.99 2.07
C TRP A 66 -26.68 9.91 2.62
N LEU A 67 -26.51 11.14 2.12
CA LEU A 67 -25.59 12.16 2.66
C LEU A 67 -26.06 12.77 4.00
N ALA A 68 -27.35 12.69 4.33
CA ALA A 68 -27.93 13.35 5.50
C ALA A 68 -27.30 12.93 6.85
N PRO A 69 -26.94 11.66 7.08
CA PRO A 69 -26.30 11.25 8.34
C PRO A 69 -24.94 11.90 8.61
N LEU A 70 -24.29 12.53 7.61
CA LEU A 70 -23.04 13.27 7.81
C LEU A 70 -23.23 14.61 8.55
N ILE A 71 -24.44 15.17 8.54
CA ILE A 71 -24.74 16.44 9.21
C ILE A 71 -24.52 16.30 10.72
N PHE A 72 -25.00 15.20 11.32
CA PHE A 72 -24.87 14.98 12.76
C PHE A 72 -23.41 15.00 13.26
N PRO A 73 -22.49 14.16 12.73
CA PRO A 73 -21.09 14.20 13.14
C PRO A 73 -20.39 15.51 12.76
N LEU A 74 -20.84 16.23 11.72
CA LEU A 74 -20.26 17.51 11.33
C LEU A 74 -20.57 18.62 12.34
N PHE A 75 -21.77 18.61 12.92
CA PHE A 75 -22.20 19.59 13.92
C PHE A 75 -21.92 19.16 15.37
N ALA A 76 -21.66 17.88 15.64
CA ALA A 76 -21.38 17.38 16.98
C ALA A 76 -20.21 18.09 17.71
N PRO A 77 -19.09 18.49 17.07
CA PRO A 77 -18.01 19.23 17.72
C PRO A 77 -18.42 20.59 18.31
N PHE A 78 -19.50 21.21 17.81
CA PHE A 78 -20.00 22.48 18.38
C PHE A 78 -20.48 22.34 19.83
N ILE A 79 -20.91 21.14 20.24
CA ILE A 79 -21.33 20.84 21.63
C ILE A 79 -20.17 21.04 22.61
N VAL A 80 -18.94 20.78 22.16
CA VAL A 80 -17.73 20.84 22.99
C VAL A 80 -16.83 22.03 22.67
N PHE A 81 -17.29 22.95 21.81
CA PHE A 81 -16.52 24.10 21.32
C PHE A 81 -15.97 25.00 22.45
N ARG A 82 -16.73 25.17 23.53
CA ARG A 82 -16.35 26.02 24.69
C ARG A 82 -15.82 25.22 25.89
N LYS A 83 -15.64 23.90 25.75
CA LYS A 83 -15.21 23.02 26.84
C LYS A 83 -13.69 22.88 26.85
N ALA A 84 -13.13 22.69 28.05
CA ALA A 84 -11.69 22.50 28.20
C ALA A 84 -11.25 21.12 27.66
N LYS A 85 -10.03 21.03 27.12
CA LYS A 85 -9.43 19.76 26.63
C LYS A 85 -9.35 18.68 27.71
N THR A 86 -9.28 19.09 28.99
CA THR A 86 -9.24 18.20 30.16
C THR A 86 -10.58 17.55 30.48
N GLU A 87 -11.70 18.05 29.94
CA GLU A 87 -13.01 17.44 30.18
C GLU A 87 -13.14 16.11 29.41
N PRO A 88 -13.59 15.02 30.06
CA PRO A 88 -13.76 13.72 29.40
C PRO A 88 -14.81 13.78 28.28
N LEU A 89 -15.77 14.71 28.37
CA LEU A 89 -16.78 14.93 27.34
C LEU A 89 -16.17 15.47 26.04
N TYR A 90 -15.15 16.34 26.14
CA TYR A 90 -14.45 16.91 24.97
C TYR A 90 -13.88 15.79 24.09
N GLY A 91 -13.06 14.91 24.66
CA GLY A 91 -12.48 13.78 23.93
C GLY A 91 -13.54 12.81 23.40
N LYS A 92 -14.56 12.47 24.20
CA LYS A 92 -15.64 11.54 23.79
C LYS A 92 -16.42 12.02 22.57
N VAL A 93 -16.85 13.28 22.57
CA VAL A 93 -17.65 13.84 21.46
C VAL A 93 -16.84 13.91 20.19
N LEU A 94 -15.59 14.38 20.24
CA LEU A 94 -14.74 14.46 19.06
C LEU A 94 -14.41 13.07 18.47
N ILE A 95 -14.12 12.08 19.32
CA ILE A 95 -13.90 10.70 18.88
C ILE A 95 -15.17 10.15 18.20
N LEU A 96 -16.33 10.29 18.83
CA LEU A 96 -17.58 9.77 18.25
C LEU A 96 -17.93 10.49 16.94
N ALA A 97 -17.84 11.82 16.92
CA ALA A 97 -18.13 12.63 15.74
C ALA A 97 -17.22 12.24 14.56
N GLY A 98 -15.91 12.25 14.79
CA GLY A 98 -14.95 11.92 13.74
C GLY A 98 -15.02 10.46 13.30
N ALA A 99 -15.22 9.50 14.22
CA ALA A 99 -15.36 8.08 13.87
C ALA A 99 -16.63 7.83 13.05
N ILE A 100 -17.79 8.29 13.53
CA ILE A 100 -19.08 8.09 12.85
C ILE A 100 -19.05 8.77 11.48
N GLY A 101 -18.60 10.01 11.40
CA GLY A 101 -18.52 10.76 10.14
C GLY A 101 -17.60 10.11 9.11
N PHE A 102 -16.39 9.73 9.53
CA PHE A 102 -15.42 9.10 8.63
C PHE A 102 -15.90 7.71 8.19
N SER A 103 -16.38 6.88 9.11
CA SER A 103 -16.89 5.54 8.79
C SER A 103 -18.10 5.61 7.87
N TRP A 104 -19.02 6.55 8.07
CA TRP A 104 -20.18 6.71 7.18
C TRP A 104 -19.77 7.14 5.77
N LEU A 105 -18.82 8.08 5.65
CA LEU A 105 -18.30 8.50 4.35
C LEU A 105 -17.62 7.32 3.62
N MET A 106 -16.84 6.50 4.33
CA MET A 106 -16.27 5.28 3.78
C MET A 106 -17.34 4.29 3.33
N ILE A 107 -18.35 4.03 4.17
CA ILE A 107 -19.45 3.13 3.82
C ILE A 107 -20.15 3.62 2.55
N GLN A 108 -20.49 4.90 2.44
CA GLN A 108 -21.10 5.46 1.23
C GLN A 108 -20.25 5.25 -0.01
N GLY A 109 -18.96 5.64 0.05
CA GLY A 109 -18.05 5.57 -1.10
C GLY A 109 -17.85 4.15 -1.63
N PHE A 110 -18.01 3.15 -0.78
CA PHE A 110 -17.85 1.75 -1.16
C PHE A 110 -19.16 0.97 -1.31
N SER A 111 -20.27 1.50 -0.80
CA SER A 111 -21.60 0.91 -0.94
C SER A 111 -22.25 1.22 -2.28
N ILE A 112 -21.83 2.27 -2.99
CA ILE A 112 -22.36 2.62 -4.31
C ILE A 112 -21.29 2.31 -5.35
N GLY A 113 -21.61 1.38 -6.26
CA GLY A 113 -20.76 0.99 -7.38
C GLY A 113 -21.13 1.69 -8.69
N ILE A 114 -20.50 1.23 -9.77
CA ILE A 114 -20.73 1.76 -11.14
C ILE A 114 -22.15 1.49 -11.64
N ARG A 115 -22.84 0.48 -11.08
CA ARG A 115 -24.17 0.02 -11.49
C ARG A 115 -25.23 0.20 -10.39
N GLY A 116 -25.02 1.12 -9.45
CA GLY A 116 -25.89 1.33 -8.29
C GLY A 116 -25.38 0.66 -7.01
N TRP A 117 -26.29 0.33 -6.09
CA TRP A 117 -25.92 -0.19 -4.76
C TRP A 117 -25.21 -1.55 -4.83
N ASN A 118 -24.06 -1.66 -4.17
CA ASN A 118 -23.33 -2.92 -3.98
C ASN A 118 -23.96 -3.81 -2.91
N PHE A 119 -24.86 -3.26 -2.09
CA PHE A 119 -25.51 -3.98 -1.00
C PHE A 119 -27.03 -3.84 -1.07
N GLU A 120 -27.73 -4.98 -1.00
CA GLU A 120 -29.20 -5.05 -1.02
C GLU A 120 -29.88 -4.24 0.10
N TRP A 121 -29.27 -4.20 1.30
CA TRP A 121 -29.83 -3.41 2.41
C TRP A 121 -29.89 -1.91 2.10
N ALA A 122 -28.93 -1.39 1.33
CA ALA A 122 -28.87 0.02 0.97
C ALA A 122 -29.91 0.35 -0.11
N LYS A 123 -30.11 -0.56 -1.06
CA LYS A 123 -31.21 -0.50 -2.03
C LYS A 123 -32.58 -0.48 -1.34
N LEU A 124 -32.79 -1.31 -0.31
CA LEU A 124 -34.05 -1.33 0.46
C LEU A 124 -34.31 -0.04 1.26
N LEU A 125 -33.25 0.62 1.77
CA LEU A 125 -33.38 1.84 2.58
C LEU A 125 -33.49 3.12 1.75
N PHE A 126 -32.79 3.19 0.62
CA PHE A 126 -32.63 4.43 -0.16
C PHE A 126 -33.25 4.37 -1.56
N GLY A 127 -33.81 3.22 -1.96
CA GLY A 127 -34.39 3.00 -3.28
C GLY A 127 -33.37 2.62 -4.34
N ASP A 128 -33.85 2.37 -5.56
CA ASP A 128 -33.00 2.09 -6.71
C ASP A 128 -32.26 3.34 -7.18
N LEU A 129 -30.99 3.16 -7.54
CA LEU A 129 -30.16 4.17 -8.17
C LEU A 129 -30.21 3.96 -9.68
N GLU A 130 -30.78 4.92 -10.41
CA GLU A 130 -30.79 4.90 -11.88
C GLU A 130 -29.41 5.25 -12.46
N ASP A 131 -28.60 5.97 -11.69
CA ASP A 131 -27.33 6.54 -12.13
C ASP A 131 -26.10 6.01 -11.38
N ARG A 132 -24.94 6.10 -12.04
CA ARG A 132 -23.64 5.73 -11.46
C ARG A 132 -23.20 6.77 -10.43
N GLN A 133 -22.50 6.34 -9.38
CA GLN A 133 -21.79 7.29 -8.52
C GLN A 133 -20.51 7.76 -9.22
N TYR A 134 -20.46 9.06 -9.52
CA TYR A 134 -19.22 9.76 -9.87
C TYR A 134 -18.19 9.67 -8.73
N GLY A 135 -16.90 9.82 -9.06
CA GLY A 135 -15.83 9.82 -8.06
C GLY A 135 -16.11 10.83 -6.94
N MET A 136 -15.55 10.62 -5.74
CA MET A 136 -15.66 11.63 -4.67
C MET A 136 -14.87 12.88 -5.05
N GLY A 137 -15.50 14.05 -4.94
CA GLY A 137 -14.91 15.34 -5.24
C GLY A 137 -14.14 15.96 -4.07
N TYR A 138 -13.71 17.20 -4.26
CA TYR A 138 -12.95 17.96 -3.26
C TYR A 138 -13.74 18.21 -1.97
N GLY A 139 -15.07 18.40 -2.06
CA GLY A 139 -15.93 18.55 -0.89
C GLY A 139 -15.90 17.33 0.02
N ALA A 140 -16.05 16.14 -0.56
CA ALA A 140 -15.95 14.87 0.17
C ALA A 140 -14.56 14.65 0.76
N LEU A 141 -13.48 14.98 0.03
CA LEU A 141 -12.11 14.84 0.51
C LEU A 141 -11.80 15.73 1.72
N ILE A 142 -12.26 16.99 1.69
CA ILE A 142 -12.08 17.95 2.80
C ILE A 142 -12.90 17.53 4.01
N VAL A 143 -14.14 17.06 3.82
CA VAL A 143 -14.98 16.54 4.90
C VAL A 143 -14.38 15.28 5.53
N ALA A 144 -13.88 14.34 4.72
CA ALA A 144 -13.18 13.15 5.22
C ALA A 144 -11.95 13.51 6.05
N SER A 145 -11.16 14.47 5.56
CA SER A 145 -10.00 15.01 6.29
C SER A 145 -10.43 15.64 7.61
N SER A 146 -11.46 16.48 7.60
CA SER A 146 -12.03 17.09 8.81
C SER A 146 -12.42 16.05 9.86
N PHE A 147 -13.15 15.00 9.49
CA PHE A 147 -13.52 13.93 10.43
C PHE A 147 -12.32 13.21 11.02
N LEU A 148 -11.30 12.91 10.22
CA LEU A 148 -10.07 12.28 10.68
C LEU A 148 -9.32 13.18 11.67
N PHE A 149 -9.21 14.48 11.37
CA PHE A 149 -8.56 15.44 12.26
C PHE A 149 -9.35 15.73 13.54
N ILE A 150 -10.68 15.73 13.48
CA ILE A 150 -11.56 15.80 14.66
C ILE A 150 -11.38 14.56 15.54
N PHE A 151 -11.39 13.37 14.94
CA PHE A 151 -11.19 12.10 15.64
C PHE A 151 -9.83 12.05 16.36
N THR A 152 -8.76 12.43 15.67
CA THR A 152 -7.39 12.43 16.21
C THR A 152 -7.20 13.44 17.33
N GLN A 153 -7.83 14.61 17.25
CA GLN A 153 -7.87 15.58 18.35
C GLN A 153 -8.58 15.00 19.58
N GLY A 154 -9.65 14.25 19.39
CA GLY A 154 -10.34 13.57 20.48
C GLY A 154 -9.47 12.51 21.16
N ILE A 155 -8.70 11.74 20.38
CA ILE A 155 -7.72 10.76 20.88
C ILE A 155 -6.58 11.45 21.64
N ALA A 156 -6.00 12.51 21.07
CA ALA A 156 -4.94 13.28 21.72
C ALA A 156 -5.43 13.91 23.03
N ALA A 157 -6.69 14.34 23.11
CA ALA A 157 -7.28 14.85 24.36
C ALA A 157 -7.39 13.78 25.47
N ARG A 158 -7.40 12.48 25.13
CA ARG A 158 -7.34 11.38 26.10
C ARG A 158 -5.92 11.04 26.58
N GLY A 159 -4.89 11.77 26.12
CA GLY A 159 -3.51 11.57 26.53
C GLY A 159 -2.73 10.57 25.67
N ALA A 160 -3.26 10.13 24.53
CA ALA A 160 -2.50 9.32 23.58
C ALA A 160 -1.29 10.11 23.04
N ILE A 161 -0.11 9.46 22.97
CA ILE A 161 1.15 10.05 22.49
C ILE A 161 1.42 11.41 23.15
N ASN A 162 1.38 11.44 24.49
CA ASN A 162 1.58 12.64 25.31
C ASN A 162 0.61 13.80 24.99
N GLY A 163 -0.50 13.52 24.30
CA GLY A 163 -1.50 14.49 23.88
C GLY A 163 -1.08 15.39 22.71
N ASP A 164 -0.04 15.01 21.96
CA ASP A 164 0.42 15.70 20.75
C ASP A 164 -0.56 15.45 19.60
N VAL A 165 -1.27 16.50 19.21
CA VAL A 165 -2.27 16.44 18.13
C VAL A 165 -1.59 16.18 16.80
N PHE A 166 -0.45 16.82 16.51
CA PHE A 166 0.20 16.70 15.20
C PHE A 166 0.70 15.29 14.95
N VAL A 167 1.34 14.67 15.95
CA VAL A 167 1.85 13.30 15.84
C VAL A 167 0.71 12.29 15.73
N VAL A 168 -0.33 12.41 16.57
CA VAL A 168 -1.51 11.52 16.51
C VAL A 168 -2.21 11.65 15.16
N SER A 169 -2.39 12.88 14.65
CA SER A 169 -3.00 13.11 13.34
C SER A 169 -2.17 12.56 12.19
N SER A 170 -0.84 12.71 12.22
CA SER A 170 0.06 12.20 11.18
C SER A 170 0.02 10.67 11.12
N ILE A 171 0.14 10.01 12.27
CA ILE A 171 0.10 8.53 12.35
C ILE A 171 -1.24 8.01 11.84
N LEU A 172 -2.35 8.57 12.30
CA LEU A 172 -3.65 8.09 11.88
C LEU A 172 -3.97 8.44 10.41
N GLY A 173 -3.47 9.57 9.91
CA GLY A 173 -3.55 9.91 8.49
C GLY A 173 -2.89 8.84 7.62
N VAL A 174 -1.65 8.46 7.97
CA VAL A 174 -0.93 7.36 7.28
C VAL A 174 -1.70 6.04 7.40
N VAL A 175 -2.14 5.66 8.60
CA VAL A 175 -2.90 4.41 8.81
C VAL A 175 -4.18 4.40 7.99
N SER A 176 -4.89 5.52 7.91
CA SER A 176 -6.15 5.63 7.15
C SER A 176 -5.89 5.50 5.65
N ILE A 177 -4.89 6.21 5.12
CA ILE A 177 -4.50 6.12 3.70
C ILE A 177 -4.06 4.69 3.36
N VAL A 178 -3.19 4.07 4.15
CA VAL A 178 -2.74 2.69 3.93
C VAL A 178 -3.92 1.71 4.01
N THR A 179 -4.83 1.91 4.95
CA THR A 179 -6.03 1.05 5.09
C THR A 179 -6.95 1.16 3.89
N ILE A 180 -7.22 2.38 3.42
CA ILE A 180 -8.14 2.65 2.30
C ILE A 180 -7.54 2.24 0.96
N PHE A 181 -6.27 2.54 0.70
CA PHE A 181 -5.66 2.34 -0.61
C PHE A 181 -4.90 1.03 -0.77
N VAL A 182 -4.51 0.39 0.34
CA VAL A 182 -3.78 -0.89 0.30
C VAL A 182 -4.65 -2.01 0.84
N PHE A 183 -5.06 -1.95 2.11
CA PHE A 183 -5.75 -3.08 2.74
C PHE A 183 -7.16 -3.31 2.20
N PHE A 184 -7.91 -2.25 1.88
CA PHE A 184 -9.28 -2.39 1.39
C PHE A 184 -9.37 -3.05 -0.01
N PRO A 185 -8.60 -2.64 -1.05
CA PRO A 185 -8.59 -3.33 -2.33
C PRO A 185 -8.19 -4.79 -2.19
N ILE A 186 -7.21 -5.09 -1.32
CA ILE A 186 -6.83 -6.47 -0.99
C ILE A 186 -8.00 -7.22 -0.36
N ALA A 187 -8.68 -6.64 0.63
CA ALA A 187 -9.85 -7.26 1.26
C ALA A 187 -10.97 -7.51 0.24
N LYS A 188 -11.27 -6.55 -0.64
CA LYS A 188 -12.25 -6.72 -1.73
C LYS A 188 -11.87 -7.82 -2.69
N MET A 189 -10.60 -7.87 -3.12
CA MET A 189 -10.07 -8.94 -3.96
C MET A 189 -10.22 -10.30 -3.27
N LEU A 190 -9.94 -10.39 -1.97
CA LEU A 190 -10.13 -11.62 -1.20
C LEU A 190 -11.61 -12.00 -1.05
N THR A 191 -12.52 -11.04 -0.84
CA THR A 191 -13.96 -11.32 -0.78
C THR A 191 -14.51 -11.86 -2.09
N ALA A 192 -13.93 -11.46 -3.23
CA ALA A 192 -14.32 -11.99 -4.55
C ALA A 192 -14.08 -13.50 -4.67
N ALA A 193 -13.16 -14.07 -3.89
CA ALA A 193 -12.94 -15.52 -3.86
C ALA A 193 -14.14 -16.31 -3.28
N PHE A 194 -15.01 -15.66 -2.48
CA PHE A 194 -16.19 -16.26 -1.85
C PHE A 194 -17.47 -16.12 -2.68
N ILE A 195 -17.45 -15.34 -3.75
CA ILE A 195 -18.64 -15.05 -4.57
C ILE A 195 -18.85 -16.15 -5.62
N THR A 196 -20.08 -16.65 -5.73
CA THR A 196 -20.52 -17.59 -6.77
C THR A 196 -20.87 -16.88 -8.06
N GLU A 197 -21.00 -17.61 -9.19
CA GLU A 197 -21.49 -17.03 -10.45
C GLU A 197 -22.89 -16.40 -10.32
N SER A 198 -23.68 -16.88 -9.34
CA SER A 198 -24.99 -16.34 -8.97
C SER A 198 -24.96 -15.16 -7.99
N GLY A 199 -23.77 -14.68 -7.59
CA GLY A 199 -23.60 -13.54 -6.68
C GLY A 199 -23.74 -13.83 -5.19
N ASN A 200 -23.98 -15.08 -4.79
CA ASN A 200 -24.10 -15.47 -3.39
C ASN A 200 -22.72 -15.73 -2.76
N TYR A 201 -22.60 -15.49 -1.45
CA TYR A 201 -21.40 -15.85 -0.68
C TYR A 201 -21.45 -17.33 -0.29
N SER A 202 -20.44 -18.10 -0.68
CA SER A 202 -20.32 -19.52 -0.31
C SER A 202 -18.90 -19.89 0.10
N ALA A 203 -18.74 -20.29 1.37
CA ALA A 203 -17.48 -20.80 1.90
C ALA A 203 -17.06 -22.13 1.23
N ILE A 204 -18.02 -22.92 0.74
CA ILE A 204 -17.76 -24.19 0.07
C ILE A 204 -17.10 -23.95 -1.30
N VAL A 205 -17.56 -22.94 -2.03
CA VAL A 205 -16.98 -22.55 -3.32
C VAL A 205 -15.59 -21.97 -3.15
N PHE A 206 -15.35 -21.22 -2.08
CA PHE A 206 -13.99 -20.82 -1.71
C PHE A 206 -13.11 -22.05 -1.45
N ALA A 207 -13.57 -23.01 -0.64
CA ALA A 207 -12.80 -24.21 -0.33
C ALA A 207 -12.48 -25.04 -1.58
N SER A 208 -13.42 -25.21 -2.50
CA SER A 208 -13.19 -25.95 -3.75
C SER A 208 -12.18 -25.25 -4.67
N LYS A 209 -12.20 -23.91 -4.73
CA LYS A 209 -11.21 -23.13 -5.49
C LYS A 209 -9.84 -23.14 -4.81
N PHE A 210 -9.80 -23.01 -3.49
CA PHE A 210 -8.57 -22.89 -2.73
C PHE A 210 -7.82 -24.22 -2.68
N PHE A 211 -8.51 -25.34 -2.46
CA PHE A 211 -7.92 -26.68 -2.42
C PHE A 211 -7.92 -27.40 -3.76
N ASP A 212 -7.96 -26.66 -4.88
CA ASP A 212 -7.87 -27.23 -6.23
C ASP A 212 -6.50 -27.93 -6.43
N ASP A 213 -6.52 -29.12 -7.02
CA ASP A 213 -5.32 -29.90 -7.34
C ASP A 213 -4.34 -29.14 -8.26
N ARG A 214 -4.80 -28.18 -9.06
CA ARG A 214 -3.95 -27.31 -9.86
C ARG A 214 -3.09 -26.37 -9.01
N LEU A 215 -3.53 -26.04 -7.80
CA LEU A 215 -2.79 -25.18 -6.87
C LEU A 215 -1.86 -25.99 -5.98
N TRP A 216 -2.37 -27.06 -5.36
CA TRP A 216 -1.66 -27.79 -4.30
C TRP A 216 -1.24 -29.22 -4.68
N GLY A 217 -1.64 -29.71 -5.84
CA GLY A 217 -1.39 -31.10 -6.25
C GLY A 217 0.10 -31.45 -6.30
N LEU A 218 0.43 -32.65 -5.85
CA LEU A 218 1.80 -33.19 -5.83
C LEU A 218 2.05 -34.16 -7.00
N GLY A 219 1.37 -33.94 -8.14
CA GLY A 219 1.43 -34.82 -9.30
C GLY A 219 2.85 -35.03 -9.85
N CYS A 220 3.76 -34.09 -9.60
CA CYS A 220 5.18 -34.20 -9.97
C CYS A 220 5.95 -35.36 -9.32
N LEU A 221 5.49 -35.88 -8.17
CA LEU A 221 6.13 -37.05 -7.55
C LEU A 221 5.88 -38.34 -8.34
N TRP A 222 4.86 -38.35 -9.18
CA TRP A 222 4.39 -39.53 -9.91
C TRP A 222 4.49 -39.36 -11.44
N GLY A 223 5.31 -38.40 -11.90
CA GLY A 223 5.54 -38.13 -13.33
C GLY A 223 4.62 -37.07 -13.96
N GLY A 224 3.75 -36.43 -13.17
CA GLY A 224 2.90 -35.31 -13.59
C GLY A 224 3.52 -33.93 -13.34
N ARG A 225 2.68 -32.90 -13.16
CA ARG A 225 3.10 -31.52 -12.83
C ARG A 225 2.77 -31.21 -11.37
N CYS A 226 3.65 -30.49 -10.66
CA CYS A 226 3.28 -29.96 -9.34
C CYS A 226 2.28 -28.81 -9.53
N GLY A 227 1.44 -28.61 -8.51
CA GLY A 227 0.59 -27.44 -8.40
C GLY A 227 1.40 -26.14 -8.39
N VAL A 228 0.74 -25.04 -8.79
CA VAL A 228 1.39 -23.73 -8.93
C VAL A 228 2.01 -23.27 -7.61
N ALA A 229 1.40 -23.55 -6.46
CA ALA A 229 1.92 -23.15 -5.15
C ALA A 229 3.31 -23.73 -4.88
N TRP A 230 3.52 -25.02 -5.16
CA TRP A 230 4.81 -25.69 -4.96
C TRP A 230 5.88 -25.19 -5.92
N ASN A 231 5.52 -24.98 -7.19
CA ASN A 231 6.46 -24.42 -8.17
C ASN A 231 6.90 -23.00 -7.79
N SER A 232 5.96 -22.17 -7.35
CA SER A 232 6.23 -20.80 -6.90
C SER A 232 7.07 -20.79 -5.62
N LEU A 233 6.79 -21.66 -4.65
CA LEU A 233 7.59 -21.78 -3.43
C LEU A 233 9.02 -22.21 -3.74
N PHE A 234 9.18 -23.25 -4.56
CA PHE A 234 10.50 -23.74 -4.96
C PHE A 234 11.30 -22.66 -5.70
N LEU A 235 10.65 -21.96 -6.64
CA LEU A 235 11.25 -20.84 -7.35
C LEU A 235 11.65 -19.71 -6.38
N ALA A 236 10.77 -19.32 -5.47
CA ALA A 236 11.04 -18.25 -4.50
C ALA A 236 12.24 -18.58 -3.59
N VAL A 237 12.34 -19.83 -3.12
CA VAL A 237 13.48 -20.29 -2.31
C VAL A 237 14.77 -20.23 -3.13
N LEU A 238 14.78 -20.76 -4.36
CA LEU A 238 15.97 -20.72 -5.21
C LEU A 238 16.40 -19.29 -5.54
N VAL A 239 15.47 -18.45 -5.97
CA VAL A 239 15.75 -17.03 -6.27
C VAL A 239 16.25 -16.32 -5.01
N GLY A 240 15.60 -16.50 -3.87
CA GLY A 240 16.01 -15.91 -2.60
C GLY A 240 17.43 -16.31 -2.21
N LEU A 241 17.77 -17.59 -2.29
CA LEU A 241 19.12 -18.08 -2.00
C LEU A 241 20.16 -17.51 -2.98
N ILE A 242 19.91 -17.60 -4.29
CA ILE A 242 20.87 -17.16 -5.31
C ILE A 242 21.09 -15.65 -5.22
N THR A 243 20.01 -14.86 -5.10
CA THR A 243 20.10 -13.40 -5.00
C THR A 243 20.78 -12.94 -3.71
N THR A 244 20.54 -13.62 -2.59
CA THR A 244 21.25 -13.36 -1.32
C THR A 244 22.74 -13.66 -1.44
N ILE A 245 23.11 -14.80 -2.05
CA ILE A 245 24.51 -15.17 -2.28
C ILE A 245 25.18 -14.15 -3.20
N LEU A 246 24.59 -13.81 -4.34
CA LEU A 246 25.14 -12.84 -5.29
C LEU A 246 25.21 -11.44 -4.68
N GLY A 247 24.16 -11.01 -3.97
CA GLY A 247 24.12 -9.73 -3.26
C GLY A 247 25.21 -9.63 -2.20
N LEU A 248 25.43 -10.70 -1.41
CA LEU A 248 26.50 -10.77 -0.42
C LEU A 248 27.88 -10.70 -1.07
N ILE A 249 28.09 -11.43 -2.18
CA ILE A 249 29.34 -11.39 -2.94
C ILE A 249 29.61 -9.95 -3.41
N PHE A 250 28.64 -9.29 -4.04
CA PHE A 250 28.81 -7.91 -4.49
C PHE A 250 29.05 -6.95 -3.34
N ALA A 251 28.34 -7.11 -2.21
CA ALA A 251 28.52 -6.29 -1.02
C ALA A 251 29.95 -6.43 -0.46
N LEU A 252 30.46 -7.67 -0.30
CA LEU A 252 31.81 -7.94 0.17
C LEU A 252 32.88 -7.43 -0.81
N VAL A 253 32.67 -7.57 -2.12
CA VAL A 253 33.60 -7.04 -3.12
C VAL A 253 33.67 -5.51 -3.02
N VAL A 254 32.54 -4.81 -2.96
CA VAL A 254 32.50 -3.35 -2.90
C VAL A 254 33.11 -2.81 -1.59
N THR A 255 32.91 -3.51 -0.47
CA THR A 255 33.28 -3.01 0.87
C THR A 255 34.64 -3.52 1.37
N ARG A 256 35.02 -4.77 1.08
CA ARG A 256 36.19 -5.44 1.68
C ARG A 256 37.35 -5.74 0.72
N SER A 257 37.13 -5.78 -0.60
CA SER A 257 38.18 -6.24 -1.53
C SER A 257 39.19 -5.17 -1.96
N GLY A 258 38.95 -3.90 -1.67
CA GLY A 258 39.78 -2.79 -2.17
C GLY A 258 39.63 -2.53 -3.68
N PHE A 259 38.57 -3.04 -4.32
CA PHE A 259 38.35 -2.94 -5.76
C PHE A 259 38.38 -1.49 -6.28
N ARG A 260 39.26 -1.22 -7.26
CA ARG A 260 39.51 0.13 -7.81
C ARG A 260 38.26 0.76 -8.41
N TYR A 261 37.39 -0.02 -9.04
CA TYR A 261 36.17 0.45 -9.70
C TYR A 261 34.90 0.26 -8.87
N LYS A 262 35.01 0.30 -7.52
CA LYS A 262 33.87 0.11 -6.60
C LYS A 262 32.65 0.99 -6.90
N LYS A 263 32.87 2.25 -7.31
CA LYS A 263 31.79 3.17 -7.68
C LYS A 263 31.03 2.67 -8.92
N LEU A 264 31.77 2.26 -9.96
CA LEU A 264 31.17 1.73 -11.18
C LEU A 264 30.40 0.44 -10.91
N LEU A 265 30.97 -0.49 -10.14
CA LEU A 265 30.29 -1.73 -9.75
C LEU A 265 28.98 -1.42 -9.00
N ARG A 266 29.02 -0.52 -8.00
CA ARG A 266 27.82 -0.10 -7.26
C ARG A 266 26.75 0.50 -8.18
N THR A 267 27.14 1.35 -9.13
CA THR A 267 26.20 1.94 -10.09
C THR A 267 25.60 0.89 -11.02
N LEU A 268 26.43 0.01 -11.60
CA LEU A 268 25.98 -1.05 -12.50
C LEU A 268 25.05 -2.05 -11.80
N THR A 269 25.32 -2.39 -10.55
CA THR A 269 24.47 -3.29 -9.77
C THR A 269 23.10 -2.68 -9.47
N VAL A 270 22.99 -1.35 -9.32
CA VAL A 270 21.70 -0.69 -9.01
C VAL A 270 20.87 -0.39 -10.26
N LEU A 271 21.50 -0.29 -11.44
CA LEU A 271 20.85 0.03 -12.70
C LEU A 271 19.57 -0.79 -13.00
N PRO A 272 19.51 -2.12 -12.76
CA PRO A 272 18.32 -2.90 -13.07
C PRO A 272 17.09 -2.56 -12.21
N ILE A 273 17.26 -1.87 -11.06
CA ILE A 273 16.14 -1.41 -10.22
C ILE A 273 15.40 -0.27 -10.90
N ILE A 274 16.13 0.57 -11.64
CA ILE A 274 15.55 1.72 -12.35
C ILE A 274 14.79 1.24 -13.59
N THR A 275 15.26 0.15 -14.22
CA THR A 275 14.59 -0.41 -15.38
C THR A 275 13.29 -1.11 -14.98
N PRO A 276 12.18 -0.88 -15.69
CA PRO A 276 10.96 -1.64 -15.47
C PRO A 276 11.21 -3.16 -15.52
N PRO A 277 10.61 -3.96 -14.63
CA PRO A 277 10.88 -5.41 -14.56
C PRO A 277 10.66 -6.16 -15.88
N PHE A 278 9.73 -5.69 -16.72
CA PHE A 278 9.45 -6.32 -18.02
C PHE A 278 10.63 -6.22 -19.00
N VAL A 279 11.50 -5.22 -18.85
CA VAL A 279 12.65 -5.00 -19.76
C VAL A 279 13.65 -6.15 -19.64
N ILE A 280 13.91 -6.63 -18.43
CA ILE A 280 14.80 -7.78 -18.19
C ILE A 280 14.25 -9.04 -18.88
N GLY A 281 12.94 -9.28 -18.75
CA GLY A 281 12.28 -10.40 -19.41
C GLY A 281 12.37 -10.32 -20.94
N LEU A 282 12.10 -9.14 -21.51
CA LEU A 282 12.21 -8.92 -22.96
C LEU A 282 13.65 -9.11 -23.46
N ALA A 283 14.64 -8.57 -22.75
CA ALA A 283 16.05 -8.72 -23.11
C ALA A 283 16.45 -10.21 -23.12
N LEU A 284 16.03 -10.99 -22.13
CA LEU A 284 16.28 -12.43 -22.10
C LEU A 284 15.58 -13.16 -23.24
N ILE A 285 14.35 -12.79 -23.61
CA ILE A 285 13.65 -13.39 -24.75
C ILE A 285 14.35 -13.05 -26.08
N LEU A 286 14.81 -11.82 -26.26
CA LEU A 286 15.50 -11.39 -27.48
C LEU A 286 16.89 -12.05 -27.63
N LEU A 287 17.56 -12.38 -26.52
CA LEU A 287 18.86 -13.05 -26.54
C LEU A 287 18.71 -14.58 -26.58
N PHE A 288 17.88 -15.14 -25.70
CA PHE A 288 17.82 -16.58 -25.39
C PHE A 288 16.47 -17.23 -25.73
N GLY A 289 15.53 -16.50 -26.32
CA GLY A 289 14.26 -17.05 -26.81
C GLY A 289 14.48 -18.00 -27.99
N LEU A 290 13.38 -18.54 -28.54
CA LEU A 290 13.45 -19.55 -29.61
C LEU A 290 14.12 -19.01 -30.89
N SER A 291 13.91 -17.73 -31.18
CA SER A 291 14.54 -16.98 -32.27
C SER A 291 15.51 -15.92 -31.74
N GLY A 292 16.01 -16.10 -30.51
CA GLY A 292 16.93 -15.15 -29.88
C GLY A 292 18.31 -15.22 -30.50
N SER A 293 19.01 -14.08 -30.57
CA SER A 293 20.29 -13.97 -31.27
C SER A 293 21.38 -14.90 -30.74
N VAL A 294 21.42 -15.14 -29.43
CA VAL A 294 22.39 -16.06 -28.81
C VAL A 294 21.97 -17.51 -29.04
N THR A 295 20.68 -17.81 -28.94
CA THR A 295 20.16 -19.16 -29.21
C THR A 295 20.43 -19.60 -30.64
N THR A 296 20.16 -18.74 -31.63
CA THR A 296 20.39 -19.05 -33.05
C THR A 296 21.87 -19.20 -33.34
N LEU A 297 22.72 -18.32 -32.80
CA LEU A 297 24.18 -18.43 -32.97
C LEU A 297 24.73 -19.75 -32.43
N ILE A 298 24.28 -20.18 -31.24
CA ILE A 298 24.69 -21.47 -30.66
C ILE A 298 24.16 -22.64 -31.48
N ALA A 299 22.92 -22.56 -31.95
CA ALA A 299 22.31 -23.58 -32.81
C ALA A 299 23.12 -23.77 -34.10
N ASP A 300 23.54 -22.67 -34.74
CA ASP A 300 24.32 -22.69 -35.98
C ASP A 300 25.73 -23.27 -35.77
N ILE A 301 26.40 -22.92 -34.67
CA ILE A 301 27.76 -23.38 -34.37
C ILE A 301 27.77 -24.88 -33.99
N PHE A 302 26.82 -25.32 -33.16
CA PHE A 302 26.82 -26.67 -32.60
C PHE A 302 25.89 -27.64 -33.35
N GLY A 303 25.17 -27.18 -34.38
CA GLY A 303 24.18 -27.98 -35.10
C GLY A 303 23.03 -28.47 -34.22
N THR A 304 22.73 -27.75 -33.12
CA THR A 304 21.70 -28.14 -32.16
C THR A 304 20.39 -27.42 -32.44
N GLN A 305 19.26 -28.09 -32.23
CA GLN A 305 17.96 -27.45 -32.43
C GLN A 305 17.65 -26.50 -31.26
N PRO A 306 17.23 -25.24 -31.54
CA PRO A 306 16.75 -24.33 -30.51
C PRO A 306 15.65 -24.96 -29.65
N THR A 307 15.82 -24.93 -28.32
CA THR A 307 14.83 -25.46 -27.39
C THR A 307 14.11 -24.33 -26.65
N ARG A 308 12.90 -24.62 -26.15
CA ARG A 308 12.07 -23.66 -25.39
C ARG A 308 12.43 -23.55 -23.90
N TRP A 309 13.68 -23.86 -23.54
CA TRP A 309 14.13 -23.94 -22.14
C TRP A 309 13.93 -22.64 -21.35
N LEU A 310 13.99 -21.48 -22.04
CA LEU A 310 13.74 -20.17 -21.45
C LEU A 310 12.26 -19.98 -21.03
N TYR A 311 11.32 -20.61 -21.72
CA TYR A 311 9.87 -20.49 -21.45
C TYR A 311 9.42 -21.48 -20.37
N GLY A 312 10.17 -21.53 -19.27
CA GLY A 312 9.94 -22.42 -18.16
C GLY A 312 10.67 -21.93 -16.90
N MET A 313 10.80 -22.82 -15.92
CA MET A 313 11.44 -22.52 -14.63
C MET A 313 12.85 -21.89 -14.78
N PRO A 314 13.75 -22.37 -15.67
CA PRO A 314 15.08 -21.78 -15.80
C PRO A 314 15.07 -20.31 -16.23
N GLY A 315 14.23 -19.94 -17.21
CA GLY A 315 14.16 -18.55 -17.67
C GLY A 315 13.56 -17.63 -16.62
N ILE A 316 12.53 -18.07 -15.90
CA ILE A 316 11.97 -17.29 -14.79
C ILE A 316 13.00 -17.13 -13.66
N LEU A 317 13.73 -18.20 -13.32
CA LEU A 317 14.78 -18.19 -12.30
C LEU A 317 15.88 -17.17 -12.64
N ILE A 318 16.37 -17.16 -13.88
CA ILE A 318 17.39 -16.20 -14.33
C ILE A 318 16.83 -14.78 -14.32
N ALA A 319 15.64 -14.56 -14.87
CA ALA A 319 15.01 -13.25 -14.93
C ALA A 319 14.83 -12.65 -13.53
N GLN A 320 14.26 -13.41 -12.60
CA GLN A 320 14.05 -12.97 -11.22
C GLN A 320 15.37 -12.79 -10.48
N THR A 321 16.35 -13.67 -10.67
CA THR A 321 17.68 -13.51 -10.07
C THR A 321 18.32 -12.19 -10.49
N LEU A 322 18.30 -11.86 -11.77
CA LEU A 322 18.86 -10.60 -12.28
C LEU A 322 18.09 -9.38 -11.75
N ALA A 323 16.76 -9.47 -11.64
CA ALA A 323 15.92 -8.38 -11.16
C ALA A 323 16.09 -8.13 -9.65
N PHE A 324 16.23 -9.17 -8.84
CA PHE A 324 16.23 -9.08 -7.37
C PHE A 324 17.62 -9.02 -6.74
N THR A 325 18.69 -9.46 -7.43
CA THR A 325 20.07 -9.34 -6.93
C THR A 325 20.45 -7.90 -6.54
N PRO A 326 20.10 -6.85 -7.31
CA PRO A 326 20.33 -5.46 -6.92
C PRO A 326 19.72 -5.07 -5.57
N ILE A 327 18.49 -5.55 -5.32
CA ILE A 327 17.77 -5.26 -4.08
C ILE A 327 18.47 -5.97 -2.92
N ALA A 328 18.82 -7.25 -3.08
CA ALA A 328 19.59 -8.00 -2.09
C ALA A 328 20.94 -7.31 -1.79
N PHE A 329 21.66 -6.85 -2.81
CA PHE A 329 22.90 -6.08 -2.63
C PHE A 329 22.71 -4.81 -1.80
N LEU A 330 21.65 -4.03 -2.04
CA LEU A 330 21.38 -2.78 -1.30
C LEU A 330 21.03 -3.01 0.17
N VAL A 331 20.38 -4.13 0.50
CA VAL A 331 20.14 -4.51 1.89
C VAL A 331 21.43 -5.00 2.54
N LEU A 332 22.15 -5.89 1.86
CA LEU A 332 23.32 -6.57 2.41
C LEU A 332 24.55 -5.67 2.55
N ILE A 333 24.69 -4.62 1.73
CA ILE A 333 25.77 -3.63 1.93
C ILE A 333 25.66 -2.96 3.30
N GLY A 334 24.45 -2.62 3.77
CA GLY A 334 24.23 -2.06 5.10
C GLY A 334 24.59 -3.05 6.22
N VAL A 335 24.28 -4.34 6.03
CA VAL A 335 24.67 -5.41 6.97
C VAL A 335 26.19 -5.57 7.04
N VAL A 336 26.86 -5.60 5.87
CA VAL A 336 28.33 -5.75 5.79
C VAL A 336 29.05 -4.53 6.35
N GLU A 337 28.54 -3.32 6.11
CA GLU A 337 29.09 -2.06 6.65
C GLU A 337 28.87 -1.94 8.17
N GLY A 338 27.81 -2.54 8.71
CA GLY A 338 27.55 -2.59 10.15
C GLY A 338 28.56 -3.42 10.96
N VAL A 339 29.29 -4.35 10.32
CA VAL A 339 30.34 -5.14 10.98
C VAL A 339 31.65 -4.35 11.02
N SER A 340 32.11 -3.96 12.22
CA SER A 340 33.36 -3.20 12.37
C SER A 340 34.57 -3.96 11.81
N PRO A 341 35.40 -3.34 10.93
CA PRO A 341 36.66 -3.92 10.46
C PRO A 341 37.63 -4.32 11.58
N SER A 342 37.58 -3.64 12.73
CA SER A 342 38.47 -3.92 13.87
C SER A 342 38.36 -5.35 14.40
N MET A 343 37.19 -5.98 14.28
CA MET A 343 36.98 -7.38 14.68
C MET A 343 37.69 -8.35 13.74
N GLU A 344 37.71 -8.03 12.45
CA GLU A 344 38.42 -8.82 11.42
C GLU A 344 39.94 -8.67 11.58
N GLU A 345 40.41 -7.45 11.85
CA GLU A 345 41.83 -7.15 12.10
C GLU A 345 42.35 -7.85 13.36
N ALA A 346 41.58 -7.84 14.46
CA ALA A 346 41.94 -8.54 15.69
C ALA A 346 42.10 -10.06 15.48
N ALA A 347 41.20 -10.67 14.70
CA ALA A 347 41.31 -12.08 14.34
C ALA A 347 42.55 -12.37 13.46
N GLN A 348 42.91 -11.45 12.56
CA GLN A 348 44.13 -11.58 11.76
C GLN A 348 45.41 -11.46 12.61
N THR A 349 45.42 -10.64 13.68
CA THR A 349 46.53 -10.59 14.65
C THR A 349 46.73 -11.94 15.35
N LEU A 350 45.66 -12.70 15.57
CA LEU A 350 45.70 -14.10 16.07
C LEU A 350 46.08 -15.13 14.99
N ARG A 351 46.62 -14.68 13.86
CA ARG A 351 47.02 -15.51 12.70
C ARG A 351 45.87 -16.26 12.01
N ALA A 352 44.62 -15.80 12.17
CA ALA A 352 43.52 -16.35 11.38
C ALA A 352 43.65 -15.92 9.91
N SER A 353 43.55 -16.89 8.99
CA SER A 353 43.48 -16.64 7.54
C SER A 353 42.19 -15.92 7.15
N LYS A 354 42.16 -15.24 5.99
CA LYS A 354 40.98 -14.50 5.52
C LYS A 354 39.70 -15.34 5.47
N TRP A 355 39.80 -16.61 5.07
CA TRP A 355 38.66 -17.53 5.06
C TRP A 355 38.20 -17.92 6.47
N GLN A 356 39.15 -18.12 7.39
CA GLN A 356 38.82 -18.35 8.81
C GLN A 356 38.10 -17.13 9.39
N VAL A 357 38.67 -15.93 9.24
CA VAL A 357 38.05 -14.67 9.68
C VAL A 357 36.64 -14.52 9.12
N PHE A 358 36.46 -14.76 7.82
CA PHE A 358 35.13 -14.72 7.22
C PHE A 358 34.17 -15.73 7.86
N LYS A 359 34.56 -17.00 8.00
CA LYS A 359 33.67 -18.06 8.52
C LYS A 359 33.39 -17.94 10.02
N THR A 360 34.33 -17.46 10.83
CA THR A 360 34.24 -17.44 12.30
C THR A 360 33.91 -16.09 12.89
N VAL A 361 34.14 -14.99 12.17
CA VAL A 361 33.87 -13.62 12.65
C VAL A 361 32.85 -12.92 11.76
N SER A 362 33.19 -12.67 10.49
CA SER A 362 32.35 -11.83 9.62
C SER A 362 30.98 -12.47 9.35
N LEU A 363 30.94 -13.72 8.89
CA LEU A 363 29.69 -14.40 8.53
C LEU A 363 28.77 -14.57 9.75
N PRO A 364 29.23 -15.04 10.93
CA PRO A 364 28.38 -15.09 12.12
C PRO A 364 27.82 -13.73 12.55
N LEU A 365 28.59 -12.65 12.41
CA LEU A 365 28.11 -11.30 12.72
C LEU A 365 27.11 -10.78 11.67
N MET A 366 27.23 -11.22 10.42
CA MET A 366 26.28 -10.88 9.34
C MET A 366 25.02 -11.75 9.34
N ARG A 367 25.04 -12.95 9.95
CA ARG A 367 23.93 -13.92 9.93
C ARG A 367 22.56 -13.32 10.30
N PRO A 368 22.41 -12.49 11.35
CA PRO A 368 21.11 -11.91 11.69
C PRO A 368 20.54 -10.98 10.62
N GLY A 369 21.39 -10.42 9.75
CA GLY A 369 20.95 -9.62 8.60
C GLY A 369 20.82 -10.43 7.30
N LEU A 370 21.27 -11.69 7.28
CA LEU A 370 21.12 -12.62 6.15
C LEU A 370 19.89 -13.52 6.28
N ALA A 371 19.50 -13.84 7.52
CA ALA A 371 18.29 -14.60 7.86
C ALA A 371 17.07 -13.69 7.83
#